data_AF-A0A212ACN4-F1
#
_entry.id   AF-A0A212ACN4-F1
#
_cell.length_a   1.000
_cell.length_b   1.000
_cell.length_c   1.000
_cell.angle_alpha   90.00
_cell.angle_beta   90.00
_cell.angle_gamma   90.00
#
_symmetry.space_group_name_H-M   'P 1'
#
loop_
_entity.id
_entity.type
_entity.pdbx_description
1 polymer ?
#
loop_
_entity_poly.entity_id
_entity_poly.type
_entity_poly.pdbx_seq_one_letter_code
_entity_poly.pdbx_strand_id
1 'polypeptide(L)'
;MFTTDIDAEGIATVTIDMPGRSMNVIDWALTDALDAEARALAANPAVKAIVLTSGKKDFVAGADLAIMHDLYDLTPEAASDRIGTLGAMVRAFETSGKPIVGAAPGTALGGGLEILLGCNYRIAADNPKARFGLPEVTLGILPGAGGTQRLPRIIGIPAALPVLVKGQPMTASEALDAGILDEVVPPENLLAAAKSAIREGRVRSVQPWDEKGFALPGPAPESAEAMDLFTTWNAKVLAETGGHQPAPQAILSCVFEGTRVPIDAGLKIERDYFGTLVTGDVAPAMVWVTFEARIAAAKAGRNVTDPKGPYVTSGLSALLEETRLLRAEGVSDAVLQTAADQLGMSLTPEDVRDGPNSMKTFKQAVDTVSLEEVKDRLLFVQVSTAATALQGGAVALAAEADYGAVMGWGFPVHLGGPIYFARHLGEEELRKRMGALEYSYGPRFVSSPVISAITDKAKP
;
A
#
# COMPACT_ATOMS: atom_id res chain seq x y z
N MET A 1 13.79 21.94 7.62
CA MET A 1 13.39 20.67 6.99
C MET A 1 14.59 19.75 6.86
N PHE A 2 15.76 20.29 6.49
CA PHE A 2 17.06 19.65 6.68
C PHE A 2 18.14 20.72 6.93
N THR A 3 19.33 20.30 7.33
CA THR A 3 20.55 21.10 7.37
C THR A 3 21.66 20.42 6.58
N THR A 4 22.61 21.18 6.06
CA THR A 4 23.82 20.66 5.42
C THR A 4 25.05 21.26 6.05
N ASP A 5 25.96 20.41 6.52
CA ASP A 5 27.28 20.80 7.04
C ASP A 5 28.37 20.17 6.17
N ILE A 6 29.33 20.97 5.70
CA ILE A 6 30.47 20.49 4.90
C ILE A 6 31.70 20.56 5.79
N ASP A 7 32.27 19.41 6.11
CA ASP A 7 33.44 19.34 6.96
C ASP A 7 34.76 19.66 6.21
N ALA A 8 35.87 19.70 6.95
CA ALA A 8 37.19 19.99 6.40
C ALA A 8 37.69 18.95 5.37
N GLU A 9 37.08 17.76 5.34
CA GLU A 9 37.38 16.70 4.36
C GLU A 9 36.53 16.86 3.09
N GLY A 10 35.60 17.82 3.06
CA GLY A 10 34.66 18.03 1.96
C GLY A 10 33.49 17.05 1.96
N ILE A 11 33.20 16.39 3.09
CA ILE A 11 32.04 15.52 3.21
C ILE A 11 30.84 16.37 3.64
N ALA A 12 29.83 16.46 2.76
CA ALA A 12 28.58 17.15 3.06
C ALA A 12 27.65 16.21 3.82
N THR A 13 27.29 16.54 5.05
CA THR A 13 26.29 15.80 5.85
C THR A 13 24.95 16.51 5.76
N VAL A 14 24.02 15.93 4.99
CA VAL A 14 22.64 16.39 4.84
C VAL A 14 21.78 15.68 5.90
N THR A 15 21.31 16.43 6.89
CA THR A 15 20.52 15.92 8.01
C THR A 15 19.06 16.32 7.86
N ILE A 16 18.20 15.38 7.49
CA ILE A 16 16.75 15.61 7.40
C ILE A 16 16.18 15.71 8.82
N ASP A 17 15.57 16.85 9.13
CA ASP A 17 14.96 17.12 10.42
C ASP A 17 13.74 18.04 10.23
N MET A 18 12.57 17.42 10.06
CA MET A 18 11.33 18.16 9.89
C MET A 18 10.91 18.86 11.20
N PRO A 19 10.71 20.19 11.19
CA PRO A 19 10.32 20.93 12.38
C PRO A 19 8.89 20.58 12.78
N GLY A 20 8.63 20.47 14.09
CA GLY A 20 7.28 20.22 14.62
C GLY A 20 6.72 18.82 14.37
N ARG A 21 7.48 17.92 13.75
CA ARG A 21 7.10 16.51 13.53
C ARG A 21 7.98 15.59 14.37
N SER A 22 7.39 14.51 14.89
CA SER A 22 8.10 13.48 15.65
C SER A 22 8.92 12.53 14.76
N MET A 23 8.62 12.50 13.46
CA MET A 23 9.20 11.65 12.43
C MET A 23 9.39 12.48 11.17
N ASN A 24 10.38 12.16 10.34
CA ASN A 24 10.47 12.70 9.00
C ASN A 24 9.49 11.96 8.07
N VAL A 25 8.79 12.72 7.25
CA VAL A 25 7.91 12.25 6.18
C VAL A 25 8.25 13.02 4.91
N ILE A 26 7.93 12.46 3.75
CA ILE A 26 8.15 13.14 2.48
C ILE A 26 6.90 13.96 2.17
N ASP A 27 7.07 15.28 2.08
CA ASP A 27 6.10 16.18 1.47
C ASP A 27 6.71 16.83 0.22
N TRP A 28 5.88 17.56 -0.53
CA TRP A 28 6.35 18.23 -1.75
C TRP A 28 7.43 19.26 -1.48
N ALA A 29 7.36 19.99 -0.37
CA ALA A 29 8.33 21.03 -0.03
C ALA A 29 9.70 20.43 0.29
N LEU A 30 9.75 19.31 1.02
CA LEU A 30 10.98 18.56 1.28
C LEU A 30 11.54 17.98 -0.01
N THR A 31 10.68 17.47 -0.90
CA THR A 31 11.07 16.93 -2.21
C THR A 31 11.79 17.98 -3.04
N ASP A 32 11.17 19.13 -3.24
CA ASP A 32 11.72 20.23 -4.05
C ASP A 32 13.02 20.78 -3.43
N ALA A 33 13.07 20.90 -2.10
CA ALA A 33 14.25 21.40 -1.41
C ALA A 33 15.43 20.42 -1.45
N LEU A 34 15.18 19.10 -1.35
CA LEU A 34 16.22 18.08 -1.48
C LEU A 34 16.70 17.91 -2.91
N ASP A 35 15.84 18.04 -3.93
CA ASP A 35 16.29 18.04 -5.34
C ASP A 35 17.24 19.21 -5.62
N ALA A 36 16.87 20.42 -5.16
CA ALA A 36 17.72 21.60 -5.30
C ALA A 36 19.06 21.42 -4.57
N GLU A 37 19.05 20.86 -3.36
CA GLU A 37 20.25 20.58 -2.58
C GLU A 37 21.14 19.55 -3.27
N ALA A 38 20.57 18.44 -3.78
CA ALA A 38 21.32 17.42 -4.50
C ALA A 38 22.10 18.01 -5.68
N ARG A 39 21.43 18.87 -6.48
CA ARG A 39 22.03 19.57 -7.62
C ARG A 39 23.11 20.55 -7.19
N ALA A 40 22.88 21.30 -6.10
CA ALA A 40 23.85 22.24 -5.57
C ALA A 40 25.12 21.54 -5.06
N LEU A 41 24.96 20.43 -4.33
CA LEU A 41 26.09 19.62 -3.82
C LEU A 41 26.86 18.94 -4.95
N ALA A 42 26.17 18.45 -5.99
CA ALA A 42 26.82 17.89 -7.17
C ALA A 42 27.71 18.93 -7.87
N ALA A 43 27.21 20.15 -8.04
CA ALA A 43 27.92 21.25 -8.69
C ALA A 43 29.04 21.87 -7.83
N ASN A 44 29.03 21.67 -6.51
CA ASN A 44 30.00 22.28 -5.61
C ASN A 44 31.35 21.53 -5.64
N PRO A 45 32.45 22.16 -6.09
CA PRO A 45 33.76 21.51 -6.15
C PRO A 45 34.38 21.25 -4.78
N ALA A 46 33.93 21.94 -3.72
CA ALA A 46 34.37 21.68 -2.35
C ALA A 46 33.79 20.37 -1.79
N VAL A 47 32.62 19.94 -2.30
CA VAL A 47 31.97 18.70 -1.89
C VAL A 47 32.62 17.53 -2.60
N LYS A 48 33.13 16.57 -1.83
CA LYS A 48 33.79 15.34 -2.31
C LYS A 48 32.92 14.11 -2.15
N ALA A 49 32.06 14.08 -1.13
CA ALA A 49 31.11 13.01 -0.86
C ALA A 49 29.92 13.55 -0.06
N ILE A 50 28.84 12.77 0.01
CA ILE A 50 27.60 13.14 0.70
C ILE A 50 27.24 12.04 1.71
N VAL A 51 26.85 12.43 2.92
CA VAL A 51 26.16 11.57 3.87
C VAL A 51 24.74 12.10 4.04
N LEU A 52 23.74 11.30 3.69
CA LEU A 52 22.32 11.62 3.89
C LEU A 52 21.83 10.89 5.15
N THR A 53 21.39 11.64 6.15
CA THR A 53 20.99 11.11 7.47
C THR A 53 19.75 11.82 7.99
N SER A 54 19.31 11.42 9.18
CA SER A 54 18.15 11.98 9.88
C SER A 54 18.55 12.55 11.24
N GLY A 55 17.97 13.69 11.59
CA GLY A 55 18.03 14.27 12.94
C GLY A 55 17.01 13.66 13.91
N LYS A 56 16.19 12.70 13.45
CA LYS A 56 15.20 11.97 14.26
C LYS A 56 15.71 10.57 14.62
N LYS A 57 14.98 9.88 15.51
CA LYS A 57 15.25 8.48 15.90
C LYS A 57 15.11 7.46 14.77
N ASP A 58 14.33 7.80 13.74
CA ASP A 58 14.08 7.01 12.55
C ASP A 58 14.54 7.84 11.34
N PHE A 59 14.78 7.19 10.20
CA PHE A 59 15.26 7.88 9.00
C PHE A 59 14.14 8.72 8.38
N VAL A 60 13.28 8.09 7.58
CA VAL A 60 12.11 8.68 6.92
C VAL A 60 11.01 7.62 6.86
N ALA A 61 9.82 7.94 7.33
CA ALA A 61 8.72 6.98 7.51
C ALA A 61 7.83 6.77 6.27
N GLY A 62 8.23 7.33 5.13
CA GLY A 62 7.47 7.33 3.87
C GLY A 62 6.90 8.70 3.53
N ALA A 63 6.02 8.74 2.53
CA ALA A 63 5.29 9.94 2.14
C ALA A 63 4.27 10.37 3.21
N ASP A 64 4.10 11.68 3.40
CA ASP A 64 2.96 12.22 4.14
C ASP A 64 1.69 11.87 3.35
N LEU A 65 0.63 11.46 4.05
CA LEU A 65 -0.62 11.05 3.41
C LEU A 65 -1.25 12.16 2.57
N ALA A 66 -0.96 13.42 2.88
CA ALA A 66 -1.35 14.56 2.06
C ALA A 66 -0.90 14.43 0.59
N ILE A 67 0.25 13.80 0.33
CA ILE A 67 0.72 13.53 -1.04
C ILE A 67 -0.31 12.68 -1.80
N MET A 68 -0.90 11.66 -1.16
CA MET A 68 -1.88 10.80 -1.83
C MET A 68 -3.14 11.57 -2.19
N HIS A 69 -3.64 12.39 -1.25
CA HIS A 69 -4.83 13.22 -1.46
C HIS A 69 -4.67 14.22 -2.61
N ASP A 70 -3.47 14.80 -2.77
CA ASP A 70 -3.17 15.72 -3.87
C ASP A 70 -3.20 15.04 -5.26
N LEU A 71 -3.16 13.70 -5.31
CA LEU A 71 -3.04 12.92 -6.53
C LEU A 71 -4.35 12.26 -6.99
N TYR A 72 -5.31 12.02 -6.08
CA TYR A 72 -6.52 11.23 -6.38
C TYR A 72 -7.34 11.78 -7.54
N ASP A 73 -7.51 13.11 -7.60
CA ASP A 73 -8.37 13.77 -8.60
C ASP A 73 -7.60 14.14 -9.89
N LEU A 74 -6.34 13.74 -10.01
CA LEU A 74 -5.55 13.96 -11.22
C LEU A 74 -5.85 12.90 -12.28
N THR A 75 -5.53 13.22 -13.54
CA THR A 75 -5.40 12.18 -14.58
C THR A 75 -4.19 11.29 -14.27
N PRO A 76 -4.17 10.01 -14.68
CA PRO A 76 -3.02 9.12 -14.49
C PRO A 76 -1.69 9.72 -14.95
N GLU A 77 -1.68 10.44 -16.08
CA GLU A 77 -0.48 11.07 -16.63
C GLU A 77 0.03 12.21 -15.73
N ALA A 78 -0.88 13.07 -15.25
CA ALA A 78 -0.54 14.15 -14.33
C ALA A 78 -0.07 13.63 -12.96
N ALA A 79 -0.68 12.55 -12.45
CA ALA A 79 -0.22 11.88 -11.24
C ALA A 79 1.17 11.25 -11.42
N SER A 80 1.42 10.63 -12.58
CA SER A 80 2.74 10.11 -12.99
C SER A 80 3.80 11.21 -13.05
N ASP A 81 3.50 12.34 -13.69
CA ASP A 81 4.42 13.47 -13.75
C ASP A 81 4.70 14.05 -12.36
N ARG A 82 3.68 14.14 -11.51
CA ARG A 82 3.81 14.68 -10.15
C ARG A 82 4.64 13.77 -9.25
N ILE A 83 4.34 12.47 -9.17
CA ILE A 83 5.17 11.54 -8.38
C ILE A 83 6.60 11.44 -8.94
N GLY A 84 6.75 11.63 -10.25
CA GLY A 84 8.04 11.67 -10.94
C GLY A 84 9.00 12.72 -10.38
N THR A 85 8.52 13.80 -9.76
CA THR A 85 9.41 14.78 -9.11
C THR A 85 10.11 14.21 -7.89
N LEU A 86 9.47 13.28 -7.16
CA LEU A 86 10.10 12.57 -6.05
C LEU A 86 11.17 11.60 -6.55
N GLY A 87 10.87 10.82 -7.59
CA GLY A 87 11.86 9.96 -8.24
C GLY A 87 13.04 10.74 -8.84
N ALA A 88 12.78 11.93 -9.40
CA ALA A 88 13.80 12.83 -9.93
C ALA A 88 14.73 13.37 -8.82
N MET A 89 14.20 13.69 -7.64
CA MET A 89 15.00 14.07 -6.48
C MET A 89 15.96 12.95 -6.08
N VAL A 90 15.47 11.71 -5.99
CA VAL A 90 16.33 10.56 -5.67
C VAL A 90 17.38 10.35 -6.78
N ARG A 91 16.98 10.46 -8.05
CA ARG A 91 17.88 10.35 -9.20
C ARG A 91 18.96 11.44 -9.20
N ALA A 92 18.64 12.66 -8.76
CA ALA A 92 19.60 13.78 -8.68
C ALA A 92 20.74 13.50 -7.70
N PHE A 93 20.45 12.89 -6.54
CA PHE A 93 21.50 12.39 -5.64
C PHE A 93 22.27 11.25 -6.30
N GLU A 94 21.56 10.24 -6.79
CA GLU A 94 22.12 9.02 -7.39
C GLU A 94 23.12 9.29 -8.51
N THR A 95 22.86 10.29 -9.36
CA THR A 95 23.73 10.68 -10.48
C THR A 95 24.58 11.91 -10.22
N SER A 96 24.79 12.30 -8.95
CA SER A 96 25.59 13.47 -8.59
C SER A 96 27.08 13.35 -8.98
N GLY A 97 27.55 12.12 -9.25
CA GLY A 97 28.97 11.81 -9.46
C GLY A 97 29.81 11.88 -8.18
N LYS A 98 29.18 12.03 -7.01
CA LYS A 98 29.82 12.01 -5.69
C LYS A 98 29.48 10.68 -5.01
N PRO A 99 30.39 10.07 -4.22
CA PRO A 99 30.03 8.97 -3.33
C PRO A 99 28.98 9.42 -2.32
N ILE A 100 27.88 8.67 -2.20
CA ILE A 100 26.79 8.96 -1.26
C ILE A 100 26.55 7.79 -0.31
N VAL A 101 26.57 8.09 0.99
CA VAL A 101 26.15 7.15 2.05
C VAL A 101 24.79 7.58 2.61
N GLY A 102 23.80 6.70 2.52
CA GLY A 102 22.55 6.80 3.27
C GLY A 102 22.75 6.20 4.66
N ALA A 103 22.64 7.01 5.71
CA ALA A 103 22.85 6.62 7.10
C ALA A 103 21.54 6.67 7.88
N ALA A 104 20.96 5.50 8.17
CA ALA A 104 19.64 5.38 8.79
C ALA A 104 19.73 5.10 10.31
N PRO A 105 19.38 6.05 11.19
CA PRO A 105 19.36 5.81 12.65
C PRO A 105 18.23 4.86 13.11
N GLY A 106 17.25 4.63 12.25
CA GLY A 106 16.13 3.73 12.51
C GLY A 106 15.33 3.47 11.24
N THR A 107 14.02 3.39 11.39
CA THR A 107 13.07 3.00 10.34
C THR A 107 13.21 3.81 9.05
N ALA A 108 13.23 3.11 7.92
CA ALA A 108 13.10 3.68 6.58
C ALA A 108 12.03 2.90 5.80
N LEU A 109 10.86 3.50 5.57
CA LEU A 109 9.73 2.83 4.94
C LEU A 109 9.28 3.59 3.69
N GLY A 110 8.84 2.81 2.70
CA GLY A 110 8.34 3.31 1.42
C GLY A 110 9.31 4.28 0.78
N GLY A 111 8.85 5.49 0.43
CA GLY A 111 9.71 6.57 -0.07
C GLY A 111 10.97 6.86 0.77
N GLY A 112 10.95 6.61 2.08
CA GLY A 112 12.15 6.72 2.91
C GLY A 112 13.22 5.67 2.59
N LEU A 113 12.80 4.43 2.29
CA LEU A 113 13.71 3.41 1.76
C LEU A 113 14.09 3.72 0.31
N GLU A 114 13.18 4.25 -0.52
CA GLU A 114 13.51 4.65 -1.91
C GLU A 114 14.64 5.69 -1.96
N ILE A 115 14.66 6.65 -1.02
CA ILE A 115 15.76 7.59 -0.84
C ILE A 115 17.08 6.85 -0.50
N LEU A 116 17.05 5.89 0.43
CA LEU A 116 18.24 5.09 0.76
C LEU A 116 18.73 4.25 -0.42
N LEU A 117 17.82 3.64 -1.19
CA LEU A 117 18.16 2.86 -2.38
C LEU A 117 18.84 3.71 -3.45
N GLY A 118 18.54 5.01 -3.51
CA GLY A 118 19.24 5.97 -4.39
C GLY A 118 20.66 6.33 -3.93
N CYS A 119 21.04 6.03 -2.70
CA CYS A 119 22.41 6.21 -2.21
C CYS A 119 23.33 5.09 -2.73
N ASN A 120 24.64 5.35 -2.84
CA ASN A 120 25.60 4.35 -3.34
C ASN A 120 25.97 3.30 -2.27
N TYR A 121 25.82 3.65 -1.00
CA TYR A 121 26.06 2.78 0.15
C TYR A 121 25.03 3.08 1.25
N ARG A 122 24.52 2.05 1.92
CA ARG A 122 23.40 2.10 2.86
C ARG A 122 23.83 1.48 4.17
N ILE A 123 23.93 2.31 5.20
CA ILE A 123 24.29 1.90 6.56
C ILE A 123 23.15 2.20 7.51
N ALA A 124 22.82 1.25 8.37
CA ALA A 124 21.81 1.43 9.41
C ALA A 124 22.39 1.27 10.81
N ALA A 125 21.77 1.95 11.77
CA ALA A 125 21.98 1.66 13.18
C ALA A 125 21.33 0.32 13.55
N ASP A 126 21.99 -0.45 14.42
CA ASP A 126 21.42 -1.64 15.05
C ASP A 126 20.35 -1.23 16.06
N ASN A 127 19.17 -0.95 15.54
CA ASN A 127 18.00 -0.55 16.29
C ASN A 127 16.93 -1.64 16.14
N PRO A 128 16.60 -2.39 17.21
CA PRO A 128 15.68 -3.53 17.12
C PRO A 128 14.24 -3.12 16.75
N LYS A 129 13.90 -1.83 16.91
CA LYS A 129 12.61 -1.27 16.52
C LYS A 129 12.58 -0.76 15.07
N ALA A 130 13.74 -0.61 14.43
CA ALA A 130 13.82 -0.14 13.06
C ALA A 130 13.19 -1.15 12.10
N ARG A 131 12.49 -0.62 11.09
CA ARG A 131 11.92 -1.39 10.00
C ARG A 131 12.33 -0.82 8.65
N PHE A 132 12.65 -1.70 7.71
CA PHE A 132 13.08 -1.37 6.35
C PHE A 132 12.19 -2.10 5.36
N GLY A 133 11.52 -1.39 4.46
CA GLY A 133 10.68 -2.04 3.47
C GLY A 133 9.87 -1.07 2.61
N LEU A 134 9.18 -1.63 1.64
CA LEU A 134 8.35 -0.94 0.65
C LEU A 134 6.88 -1.41 0.79
N PRO A 135 6.14 -0.91 1.80
CA PRO A 135 4.79 -1.37 2.13
C PRO A 135 3.68 -0.80 1.24
N GLU A 136 3.99 -0.10 0.14
CA GLU A 136 3.05 0.62 -0.72
C GLU A 136 1.90 -0.26 -1.24
N VAL A 137 2.15 -1.54 -1.49
CA VAL A 137 1.12 -2.50 -1.91
C VAL A 137 -0.04 -2.60 -0.90
N THR A 138 0.23 -2.37 0.38
CA THR A 138 -0.79 -2.36 1.44
C THR A 138 -1.72 -1.15 1.37
N LEU A 139 -1.35 -0.14 0.58
CA LEU A 139 -2.13 1.07 0.30
C LEU A 139 -2.77 1.03 -1.10
N GLY A 140 -2.70 -0.10 -1.81
CA GLY A 140 -3.25 -0.22 -3.16
C GLY A 140 -2.41 0.48 -4.24
N ILE A 141 -1.15 0.80 -3.95
CA ILE A 141 -0.19 1.42 -4.90
C ILE A 141 1.12 0.62 -4.96
N LEU A 142 2.09 1.14 -5.72
CA LEU A 142 3.46 0.60 -5.76
C LEU A 142 4.49 1.66 -5.33
N PRO A 143 5.74 1.28 -5.03
CA PRO A 143 6.82 2.24 -4.78
C PRO A 143 7.11 3.08 -6.04
N GLY A 144 6.70 4.35 -6.04
CA GLY A 144 6.66 5.21 -7.22
C GLY A 144 7.84 6.18 -7.38
N ALA A 145 8.82 6.15 -6.47
CA ALA A 145 10.01 7.00 -6.51
C ALA A 145 11.31 6.21 -6.80
N GLY A 146 11.16 5.06 -7.44
CA GLY A 146 12.20 4.18 -7.96
C GLY A 146 12.38 2.88 -7.21
N GLY A 147 11.55 2.56 -6.22
CA GLY A 147 11.66 1.34 -5.42
C GLY A 147 11.52 0.07 -6.25
N THR A 148 10.58 0.02 -7.20
CA THR A 148 10.41 -1.15 -8.10
C THR A 148 11.55 -1.28 -9.11
N GLN A 149 12.32 -0.20 -9.31
CA GLN A 149 13.41 -0.17 -10.28
C GLN A 149 14.78 -0.40 -9.63
N ARG A 150 15.04 0.19 -8.47
CA ARG A 150 16.32 0.07 -7.75
C ARG A 150 16.43 -1.25 -7.03
N LEU A 151 15.38 -1.70 -6.34
CA LEU A 151 15.47 -2.90 -5.52
C LEU A 151 15.84 -4.15 -6.35
N PRO A 152 15.20 -4.46 -7.50
CA PRO A 152 15.63 -5.59 -8.33
C PRO A 152 17.04 -5.44 -8.91
N ARG A 153 17.52 -4.20 -9.10
CA ARG A 153 18.89 -3.92 -9.56
C ARG A 153 19.94 -4.10 -8.46
N ILE A 154 19.53 -4.06 -7.19
CA ILE A 154 20.40 -4.28 -6.03
C ILE A 154 20.41 -5.76 -5.63
N ILE A 155 19.24 -6.38 -5.46
CA ILE A 155 19.11 -7.73 -4.87
C ILE A 155 18.63 -8.81 -5.86
N GLY A 156 18.37 -8.44 -7.11
CA GLY A 156 17.82 -9.33 -8.12
C GLY A 156 16.29 -9.47 -8.06
N ILE A 157 15.68 -9.84 -9.19
CA ILE A 157 14.23 -10.01 -9.31
C ILE A 157 13.66 -11.03 -8.30
N PRO A 158 14.24 -12.24 -8.12
CA PRO A 158 13.68 -13.24 -7.22
C PRO A 158 13.57 -12.78 -5.75
N ALA A 159 14.56 -12.03 -5.27
CA ALA A 159 14.56 -11.51 -3.90
C ALA A 159 13.71 -10.23 -3.75
N ALA A 160 13.62 -9.41 -4.79
CA ALA A 160 12.84 -8.17 -4.77
C ALA A 160 11.32 -8.40 -4.82
N LEU A 161 10.83 -9.39 -5.58
CA LEU A 161 9.38 -9.62 -5.74
C LEU A 161 8.65 -9.88 -4.41
N PRO A 162 9.13 -10.74 -3.49
CA PRO A 162 8.51 -10.87 -2.17
C PRO A 162 8.41 -9.55 -1.41
N VAL A 163 9.46 -8.72 -1.43
CA VAL A 163 9.48 -7.43 -0.73
C VAL A 163 8.43 -6.47 -1.30
N LEU A 164 8.36 -6.36 -2.62
CA LEU A 164 7.46 -5.44 -3.30
C LEU A 164 5.99 -5.91 -3.27
N VAL A 165 5.74 -7.18 -3.56
CA VAL A 165 4.38 -7.74 -3.67
C VAL A 165 3.74 -8.00 -2.30
N LYS A 166 4.53 -8.31 -1.27
CA LYS A 166 4.01 -8.51 0.09
C LYS A 166 4.06 -7.27 0.97
N GLY A 167 4.96 -6.34 0.68
CA GLY A 167 5.10 -5.09 1.43
C GLY A 167 5.45 -5.27 2.90
N GLN A 168 6.04 -6.41 3.29
CA GLN A 168 6.36 -6.71 4.68
C GLN A 168 7.70 -6.06 5.07
N PRO A 169 7.73 -5.17 6.07
CA PRO A 169 8.99 -4.57 6.52
C PRO A 169 9.89 -5.57 7.25
N MET A 170 11.19 -5.43 7.03
CA MET A 170 12.27 -6.25 7.57
C MET A 170 12.97 -5.54 8.71
N THR A 171 13.57 -6.28 9.63
CA THR A 171 14.54 -5.77 10.61
C THR A 171 15.84 -5.33 9.93
N ALA A 172 16.71 -4.61 10.64
CA ALA A 172 18.02 -4.23 10.11
C ALA A 172 18.87 -5.44 9.71
N SER A 173 18.88 -6.50 10.53
CA SER A 173 19.62 -7.74 10.23
C SER A 173 19.07 -8.43 8.98
N GLU A 174 17.76 -8.59 8.87
CA GLU A 174 17.15 -9.22 7.69
C GLU A 174 17.41 -8.39 6.42
N ALA A 175 17.35 -7.06 6.52
CA ALA A 175 17.63 -6.17 5.39
C ALA A 175 19.12 -6.19 4.97
N LEU A 176 20.04 -6.38 5.92
CA LEU A 176 21.46 -6.64 5.64
C LEU A 176 21.66 -7.98 4.94
N ASP A 177 21.05 -9.05 5.47
CA ASP A 177 21.14 -10.41 4.90
C ASP A 177 20.57 -10.47 3.48
N ALA A 178 19.53 -9.67 3.21
CA ALA A 178 18.94 -9.54 1.87
C ALA A 178 19.76 -8.67 0.90
N GLY A 179 20.78 -7.94 1.38
CA GLY A 179 21.57 -7.00 0.57
C GLY A 179 20.88 -5.65 0.31
N ILE A 180 19.80 -5.32 1.04
CA ILE A 180 19.16 -4.01 0.98
C ILE A 180 20.02 -2.97 1.71
N LEU A 181 20.61 -3.37 2.83
CA LEU A 181 21.63 -2.61 3.55
C LEU A 181 23.01 -3.22 3.26
N ASP A 182 24.04 -2.38 3.24
CA ASP A 182 25.43 -2.83 3.08
C ASP A 182 26.10 -3.05 4.45
N GLU A 183 25.64 -2.34 5.49
CA GLU A 183 26.24 -2.42 6.81
C GLU A 183 25.23 -2.07 7.93
N VAL A 184 25.38 -2.72 9.09
CA VAL A 184 24.65 -2.40 10.32
C VAL A 184 25.65 -2.19 11.45
N VAL A 185 25.55 -1.08 12.16
CA VAL A 185 26.52 -0.67 13.21
C VAL A 185 25.83 -0.22 14.49
N PRO A 186 26.52 -0.20 15.64
CA PRO A 186 25.97 0.39 16.86
C PRO A 186 25.48 1.84 16.61
N PRO A 187 24.31 2.25 17.14
CA PRO A 187 23.71 3.56 16.84
C PRO A 187 24.65 4.76 17.04
N GLU A 188 25.48 4.74 18.08
CA GLU A 188 26.46 5.78 18.39
C GLU A 188 27.57 5.93 17.35
N ASN A 189 27.79 4.89 16.54
CA ASN A 189 28.85 4.84 15.53
C ASN A 189 28.35 5.16 14.13
N LEU A 190 27.04 5.34 13.91
CA LEU A 190 26.44 5.44 12.58
C LEU A 190 27.13 6.46 11.66
N LEU A 191 27.25 7.72 12.11
CA LEU A 191 27.86 8.78 11.30
C LEU A 191 29.38 8.59 11.15
N ALA A 192 30.04 8.07 12.18
CA ALA A 192 31.47 7.80 12.12
C ALA A 192 31.77 6.70 11.09
N ALA A 193 30.97 5.64 11.07
CA ALA A 193 31.06 4.53 10.13
C ALA A 193 30.72 4.98 8.70
N ALA A 194 29.69 5.81 8.51
CA ALA A 194 29.37 6.39 7.20
C ALA A 194 30.55 7.18 6.61
N LYS A 195 31.18 8.05 7.40
CA LYS A 195 32.37 8.80 6.97
C LYS A 195 33.59 7.90 6.75
N SER A 196 33.78 6.87 7.58
CA SER A 196 34.85 5.87 7.41
C SER A 196 34.69 5.10 6.09
N ALA A 197 33.47 4.69 5.72
CA ALA A 197 33.21 4.01 4.45
C ALA A 197 33.65 4.84 3.25
N ILE A 198 33.41 6.16 3.29
CA ILE A 198 33.87 7.10 2.26
C ILE A 198 35.41 7.15 2.23
N ARG A 199 36.06 7.37 3.39
CA ARG A 199 37.53 7.49 3.47
C ARG A 199 38.27 6.23 3.02
N GLU A 200 37.68 5.07 3.31
CA GLU A 200 38.22 3.76 2.95
C GLU A 200 37.97 3.40 1.49
N GLY A 201 37.24 4.24 0.73
CA GLY A 201 36.94 3.99 -0.68
C GLY A 201 35.94 2.86 -0.91
N ARG A 202 35.13 2.51 0.10
CA ARG A 202 34.08 1.47 -0.01
C ARG A 202 32.86 1.95 -0.81
N VAL A 203 32.68 3.26 -0.93
CA VAL A 203 31.49 3.89 -1.51
C VAL A 203 31.78 4.29 -2.96
N ARG A 204 31.01 3.74 -3.90
CA ARG A 204 31.08 4.11 -5.31
C ARG A 204 30.49 5.51 -5.54
N SER A 205 30.94 6.20 -6.58
CA SER A 205 30.34 7.47 -7.02
C SER A 205 29.32 7.30 -8.15
N VAL A 206 29.18 6.09 -8.69
CA VAL A 206 28.27 5.71 -9.77
C VAL A 206 27.62 4.38 -9.39
N GLN A 207 26.31 4.27 -9.58
CA GLN A 207 25.61 3.01 -9.30
C GLN A 207 25.95 1.94 -10.35
N PRO A 208 25.91 0.64 -10.00
CA PRO A 208 26.22 -0.44 -10.94
C PRO A 208 25.41 -0.38 -12.23
N TRP A 209 24.12 0.00 -12.17
CA TRP A 209 23.24 0.07 -13.34
C TRP A 209 23.46 1.28 -14.26
N ASP A 210 24.26 2.24 -13.84
CA ASP A 210 24.68 3.37 -14.66
C ASP A 210 26.02 3.09 -15.38
N GLU A 211 26.67 1.97 -15.06
CA GLU A 211 27.87 1.53 -15.75
C GLU A 211 27.55 0.72 -17.02
N LYS A 212 28.38 0.87 -18.04
CA LYS A 212 28.25 0.11 -19.28
C LYS A 212 28.44 -1.39 -19.02
N GLY A 213 27.49 -2.19 -19.49
CA GLY A 213 27.55 -3.65 -19.35
C GLY A 213 27.00 -4.18 -18.04
N PHE A 214 26.28 -3.34 -17.28
CA PHE A 214 25.49 -3.82 -16.14
C PHE A 214 24.59 -5.00 -16.54
N ALA A 215 24.56 -6.00 -15.67
CA ALA A 215 23.62 -7.10 -15.70
C ALA A 215 22.96 -7.20 -14.32
N LEU A 216 21.66 -7.51 -14.31
CA LEU A 216 20.92 -7.72 -13.07
C LEU A 216 21.51 -8.89 -12.27
N PRO A 217 21.51 -8.83 -10.94
CA PRO A 217 21.76 -10.00 -10.12
C PRO A 217 20.71 -11.09 -10.37
N GLY A 218 21.16 -12.32 -10.58
CA GLY A 218 20.27 -13.47 -10.80
C GLY A 218 19.81 -13.62 -12.26
N PRO A 219 18.66 -14.26 -12.51
CA PRO A 219 18.19 -14.54 -13.87
C PRO A 219 17.85 -13.26 -14.63
N ALA A 220 18.28 -13.19 -15.89
CA ALA A 220 17.89 -12.10 -16.79
C ALA A 220 16.35 -12.09 -16.97
N PRO A 221 15.70 -10.92 -17.11
CA PRO A 221 14.25 -10.83 -17.23
C PRO A 221 13.68 -11.62 -18.42
N GLU A 222 14.46 -11.80 -19.49
CA GLU A 222 14.08 -12.55 -20.69
C GLU A 222 14.36 -14.06 -20.59
N SER A 223 14.97 -14.52 -19.51
CA SER A 223 15.29 -15.94 -19.31
C SER A 223 14.05 -16.77 -19.01
N ALA A 224 14.08 -18.06 -19.35
CA ALA A 224 13.00 -18.99 -19.00
C ALA A 224 12.74 -19.05 -17.48
N GLU A 225 13.80 -19.00 -16.67
CA GLU A 225 13.70 -18.98 -15.20
C GLU A 225 12.93 -17.76 -14.68
N ALA A 226 13.21 -16.57 -15.22
CA ALA A 226 12.45 -15.37 -14.88
C ALA A 226 10.98 -15.47 -15.34
N MET A 227 10.73 -15.98 -16.55
CA MET A 227 9.35 -16.16 -17.05
C MET A 227 8.53 -17.13 -16.19
N ASP A 228 9.12 -18.24 -15.74
CA ASP A 228 8.47 -19.20 -14.85
C ASP A 228 8.20 -18.57 -13.46
N LEU A 229 9.13 -17.76 -12.96
CA LEU A 229 8.97 -16.99 -11.73
C LEU A 229 7.78 -16.02 -11.82
N PHE A 230 7.70 -15.21 -12.88
CA PHE A 230 6.57 -14.29 -13.08
C PHE A 230 5.25 -15.04 -13.27
N THR A 231 5.25 -16.17 -13.98
CA THR A 231 4.05 -17.02 -14.13
C THR A 231 3.54 -17.51 -12.77
N THR A 232 4.46 -17.97 -11.92
CA THR A 232 4.14 -18.42 -10.56
C THR A 232 3.60 -17.27 -9.70
N TRP A 233 4.23 -16.10 -9.76
CA TRP A 233 3.78 -14.93 -9.02
C TRP A 233 2.42 -14.41 -9.49
N ASN A 234 2.16 -14.39 -10.80
CA ASN A 234 0.84 -14.02 -11.34
C ASN A 234 -0.26 -14.94 -10.80
N ALA A 235 -0.03 -16.26 -10.82
CA ALA A 235 -0.98 -17.22 -10.26
C ALA A 235 -1.22 -17.00 -8.75
N LYS A 236 -0.15 -16.72 -7.99
CA LYS A 236 -0.23 -16.43 -6.55
C LYS A 236 -1.00 -15.13 -6.27
N VAL A 237 -0.68 -14.06 -6.99
CA VAL A 237 -1.36 -12.76 -6.86
C VAL A 237 -2.85 -12.91 -7.18
N LEU A 238 -3.21 -13.60 -8.26
CA LEU A 238 -4.61 -13.83 -8.60
C LEU A 238 -5.33 -14.64 -7.52
N ALA A 239 -4.71 -15.70 -7.00
CA ALA A 239 -5.28 -16.53 -5.96
C ALA A 239 -5.49 -15.77 -4.63
N GLU A 240 -4.60 -14.85 -4.28
CA GLU A 240 -4.68 -14.08 -3.03
C GLU A 240 -5.61 -12.87 -3.11
N THR A 241 -5.71 -12.23 -4.29
CA THR A 241 -6.44 -10.96 -4.46
C THR A 241 -7.80 -11.13 -5.14
N GLY A 242 -8.04 -12.26 -5.80
CA GLY A 242 -9.21 -12.45 -6.67
C GLY A 242 -9.25 -11.51 -7.88
N GLY A 243 -8.16 -10.77 -8.16
CA GLY A 243 -8.11 -9.73 -9.19
C GLY A 243 -8.66 -8.35 -8.75
N HIS A 244 -9.06 -8.20 -7.49
CA HIS A 244 -9.68 -6.96 -6.98
C HIS A 244 -8.70 -5.91 -6.49
N GLN A 245 -7.43 -6.29 -6.31
CA GLN A 245 -6.36 -5.39 -5.91
C GLN A 245 -5.38 -5.28 -7.08
N PRO A 246 -5.37 -4.18 -7.84
CA PRO A 246 -4.55 -4.06 -9.04
C PRO A 246 -3.05 -3.87 -8.74
N ALA A 247 -2.69 -3.35 -7.57
CA ALA A 247 -1.31 -3.02 -7.23
C ALA A 247 -0.33 -4.20 -7.28
N PRO A 248 -0.60 -5.38 -6.67
CA PRO A 248 0.27 -6.55 -6.81
C PRO A 248 0.57 -6.93 -8.26
N GLN A 249 -0.45 -6.90 -9.12
CA GLN A 249 -0.30 -7.23 -10.55
C GLN A 249 0.50 -6.15 -11.30
N ALA A 250 0.25 -4.89 -10.98
CA ALA A 250 0.99 -3.76 -11.53
C ALA A 250 2.47 -3.79 -11.10
N ILE A 251 2.78 -4.20 -9.87
CA ILE A 251 4.16 -4.39 -9.39
C ILE A 251 4.88 -5.46 -10.23
N LEU A 252 4.24 -6.61 -10.47
CA LEU A 252 4.83 -7.66 -11.32
C LEU A 252 5.14 -7.14 -12.72
N SER A 253 4.18 -6.43 -13.33
CA SER A 253 4.32 -5.89 -14.67
C SER A 253 5.39 -4.80 -14.73
N CYS A 254 5.39 -3.88 -13.76
CA CYS A 254 6.37 -2.80 -13.63
C CYS A 254 7.81 -3.31 -13.46
N VAL A 255 8.01 -4.33 -12.62
CA VAL A 255 9.33 -4.97 -12.45
C VAL A 255 9.72 -5.69 -13.74
N PHE A 256 8.82 -6.46 -14.34
CA PHE A 256 9.09 -7.20 -15.57
C PHE A 256 9.49 -6.25 -16.71
N GLU A 257 8.72 -5.20 -16.96
CA GLU A 257 8.97 -4.26 -18.04
C GLU A 257 10.15 -3.34 -17.74
N GLY A 258 10.22 -2.78 -16.54
CA GLY A 258 11.20 -1.77 -16.14
C GLY A 258 12.63 -2.31 -16.00
N THR A 259 12.80 -3.59 -15.65
CA THR A 259 14.13 -4.22 -15.55
C THR A 259 14.75 -4.59 -16.90
N ARG A 260 13.97 -4.54 -17.99
CA ARG A 260 14.41 -4.83 -19.37
C ARG A 260 14.94 -3.60 -20.11
N VAL A 261 14.86 -2.45 -19.47
CA VAL A 261 15.23 -1.16 -20.05
C VAL A 261 16.24 -0.43 -19.15
N PRO A 262 16.97 0.58 -19.69
CA PRO A 262 17.80 1.45 -18.87
C PRO A 262 16.99 2.09 -17.72
N ILE A 263 17.66 2.39 -16.61
CA ILE A 263 16.95 2.79 -15.37
C ILE A 263 16.01 3.98 -15.57
N ASP A 264 16.40 5.01 -16.33
CA ASP A 264 15.53 6.19 -16.54
C ASP A 264 14.22 5.85 -17.27
N ALA A 265 14.26 4.89 -18.20
CA ALA A 265 13.07 4.38 -18.86
C ALA A 265 12.24 3.50 -17.91
N GLY A 266 12.90 2.68 -17.07
CA GLY A 266 12.24 1.91 -16.03
C GLY A 266 11.53 2.78 -14.99
N LEU A 267 12.16 3.88 -14.59
CA LEU A 267 11.57 4.88 -13.68
C LEU A 267 10.34 5.54 -14.31
N LYS A 268 10.34 5.77 -15.63
CA LYS A 268 9.14 6.25 -16.35
C LYS A 268 8.01 5.22 -16.31
N ILE A 269 8.30 3.95 -16.62
CA ILE A 269 7.31 2.86 -16.54
C ILE A 269 6.70 2.78 -15.13
N GLU A 270 7.55 2.86 -14.11
CA GLU A 270 7.10 2.82 -12.71
C GLU A 270 6.11 3.92 -12.36
N ARG A 271 6.44 5.18 -12.68
CA ARG A 271 5.53 6.29 -12.38
C ARG A 271 4.23 6.25 -13.20
N ASP A 272 4.24 5.66 -14.39
CA ASP A 272 3.02 5.50 -15.20
C ASP A 272 2.07 4.44 -14.58
N TYR A 273 2.61 3.33 -14.08
CA TYR A 273 1.83 2.38 -13.27
C TYR A 273 1.35 3.01 -11.96
N PHE A 274 2.21 3.75 -11.26
CA PHE A 274 1.84 4.46 -10.04
C PHE A 274 0.67 5.42 -10.31
N GLY A 275 0.77 6.24 -11.36
CA GLY A 275 -0.25 7.21 -11.76
C GLY A 275 -1.60 6.54 -12.01
N THR A 276 -1.61 5.38 -12.67
CA THR A 276 -2.83 4.59 -12.89
C THR A 276 -3.45 4.07 -11.58
N LEU A 277 -2.61 3.58 -10.65
CA LEU A 277 -3.09 3.01 -9.40
C LEU A 277 -3.64 4.07 -8.45
N VAL A 278 -2.92 5.19 -8.28
CA VAL A 278 -3.26 6.22 -7.29
C VAL A 278 -4.55 6.96 -7.64
N THR A 279 -4.86 7.10 -8.94
CA THR A 279 -6.10 7.73 -9.42
C THR A 279 -7.25 6.75 -9.59
N GLY A 280 -7.05 5.45 -9.33
CA GLY A 280 -8.10 4.44 -9.37
C GLY A 280 -8.83 4.31 -8.04
N ASP A 281 -10.01 3.68 -8.03
CA ASP A 281 -10.89 3.64 -6.85
C ASP A 281 -10.31 2.84 -5.66
N VAL A 282 -9.43 1.88 -5.93
CA VAL A 282 -8.91 0.94 -4.92
C VAL A 282 -7.91 1.62 -3.97
N ALA A 283 -7.02 2.48 -4.47
CA ALA A 283 -5.99 3.10 -3.65
C ALA A 283 -6.58 4.03 -2.57
N PRO A 284 -7.50 4.98 -2.89
CA PRO A 284 -8.18 5.78 -1.88
C PRO A 284 -8.95 4.94 -0.85
N ALA A 285 -9.60 3.86 -1.30
CA ALA A 285 -10.36 2.95 -0.42
C ALA A 285 -9.45 2.19 0.56
N MET A 286 -8.32 1.66 0.07
CA MET A 286 -7.34 0.98 0.90
C MET A 286 -6.66 1.95 1.87
N VAL A 287 -6.20 3.11 1.39
CA VAL A 287 -5.62 4.18 2.23
C VAL A 287 -6.56 4.57 3.37
N TRP A 288 -7.84 4.79 3.05
CA TRP A 288 -8.86 5.09 4.05
C TRP A 288 -8.86 4.06 5.17
N VAL A 289 -9.00 2.77 4.85
CA VAL A 289 -9.17 1.75 5.89
C VAL A 289 -7.88 1.37 6.62
N THR A 290 -6.75 1.31 5.91
CA THR A 290 -5.46 0.88 6.51
C THR A 290 -4.78 2.01 7.31
N PHE A 291 -5.13 3.26 7.04
CA PHE A 291 -4.50 4.42 7.66
C PHE A 291 -5.49 5.29 8.44
N GLU A 292 -6.38 6.02 7.76
CA GLU A 292 -7.23 7.04 8.38
C GLU A 292 -8.23 6.43 9.36
N ALA A 293 -9.01 5.44 8.90
CA ALA A 293 -10.03 4.77 9.68
C ALA A 293 -9.40 4.02 10.86
N ARG A 294 -8.26 3.36 10.64
CA ARG A 294 -7.49 2.69 11.71
C ARG A 294 -7.02 3.66 12.79
N ILE A 295 -6.48 4.81 12.41
CA ILE A 295 -6.00 5.83 13.36
C ILE A 295 -7.18 6.42 14.14
N ALA A 296 -8.29 6.72 13.46
CA ALA A 296 -9.50 7.22 14.10
C ALA A 296 -10.09 6.19 15.08
N ALA A 297 -10.18 4.91 14.68
CA ALA A 297 -10.64 3.82 15.55
C ALA A 297 -9.73 3.63 16.77
N ALA A 298 -8.42 3.66 16.59
CA ALA A 298 -7.46 3.57 17.70
C ALA A 298 -7.60 4.71 18.70
N LYS A 299 -7.88 5.94 18.24
CA LYS A 299 -8.12 7.11 19.11
C LYS A 299 -9.46 7.01 19.84
N ALA A 300 -10.48 6.44 19.22
CA ALA A 300 -11.79 6.26 19.84
C ALA A 300 -11.79 5.21 20.96
N GLY A 301 -10.82 4.27 20.95
CA GLY A 301 -10.55 3.36 22.05
C GLY A 301 -11.54 2.21 22.21
N ARG A 302 -12.50 2.03 21.29
CA ARG A 302 -13.37 0.84 21.22
C ARG A 302 -12.66 -0.29 20.48
N ASN A 303 -12.83 -1.52 20.96
CA ASN A 303 -12.40 -2.70 20.23
C ASN A 303 -13.48 -3.12 19.21
N VAL A 304 -13.48 -2.46 18.06
CA VAL A 304 -14.42 -2.73 16.95
C VAL A 304 -14.03 -3.92 16.08
N THR A 305 -12.93 -4.59 16.42
CA THR A 305 -12.39 -5.75 15.70
C THR A 305 -12.44 -7.03 16.53
N ASP A 306 -13.05 -7.01 17.72
CA ASP A 306 -13.22 -8.22 18.54
C ASP A 306 -14.11 -9.23 17.81
N PRO A 307 -13.61 -10.43 17.45
CA PRO A 307 -14.41 -11.46 16.77
C PRO A 307 -15.67 -11.87 17.56
N LYS A 308 -15.68 -11.67 18.88
CA LYS A 308 -16.82 -11.95 19.76
C LYS A 308 -17.56 -10.69 20.19
N GLY A 309 -17.12 -9.52 19.72
CA GLY A 309 -17.72 -8.24 20.02
C GLY A 309 -19.09 -8.09 19.36
N PRO A 310 -19.96 -7.23 19.92
CA PRO A 310 -21.32 -7.05 19.42
C PRO A 310 -21.37 -6.53 17.99
N TYR A 311 -20.40 -5.68 17.59
CA TYR A 311 -20.34 -5.15 16.22
C TYR A 311 -20.00 -6.24 15.20
N VAL A 312 -18.90 -6.98 15.42
CA VAL A 312 -18.47 -8.05 14.52
C VAL A 312 -19.51 -9.17 14.43
N THR A 313 -20.08 -9.56 15.57
CA THR A 313 -21.14 -10.57 15.61
C THR A 313 -22.37 -10.14 14.82
N SER A 314 -22.75 -8.86 14.89
CA SER A 314 -23.89 -8.32 14.13
C SER A 314 -23.62 -8.33 12.62
N GLY A 315 -22.45 -7.87 12.19
CA GLY A 315 -22.03 -7.88 10.79
C GLY A 315 -22.03 -9.28 10.18
N LEU A 316 -21.39 -10.24 10.87
CA LEU A 316 -21.35 -11.62 10.43
C LEU A 316 -22.75 -12.24 10.41
N SER A 317 -23.54 -12.06 11.47
CA SER A 317 -24.90 -12.64 11.54
C SER A 317 -25.80 -12.13 10.41
N ALA A 318 -25.70 -10.85 10.06
CA ALA A 318 -26.46 -10.26 8.97
C ALA A 318 -26.06 -10.86 7.60
N LEU A 319 -24.76 -11.05 7.35
CA LEU A 319 -24.26 -11.68 6.13
C LEU A 319 -24.68 -13.16 6.03
N LEU A 320 -24.59 -13.90 7.14
CA LEU A 320 -24.98 -15.31 7.19
C LEU A 320 -26.48 -15.49 6.98
N GLU A 321 -27.30 -14.65 7.61
CA GLU A 321 -28.74 -14.69 7.43
C GLU A 321 -29.14 -14.35 6.00
N GLU A 322 -28.50 -13.36 5.37
CA GLU A 322 -28.77 -13.03 3.97
C GLU A 322 -28.40 -14.20 3.04
N THR A 323 -27.27 -14.84 3.28
CA THR A 323 -26.85 -16.04 2.55
C THR A 323 -27.87 -17.18 2.71
N ARG A 324 -28.41 -17.38 3.92
CA ARG A 324 -29.47 -18.36 4.20
C ARG A 324 -30.77 -18.04 3.45
N LEU A 325 -31.16 -16.77 3.37
CA LEU A 325 -32.35 -16.32 2.66
C LEU A 325 -32.20 -16.52 1.15
N LEU A 326 -31.05 -16.16 0.57
CA LEU A 326 -30.75 -16.40 -0.84
C LEU A 326 -30.87 -17.90 -1.20
N ARG A 327 -30.38 -18.80 -0.33
CA ARG A 327 -30.57 -20.26 -0.51
C ARG A 327 -32.04 -20.68 -0.46
N ALA A 328 -32.81 -20.12 0.47
CA ALA A 328 -34.24 -20.41 0.59
C ALA A 328 -35.03 -19.94 -0.65
N GLU A 329 -34.54 -18.92 -1.33
CA GLU A 329 -35.06 -18.41 -2.61
C GLU A 329 -34.56 -19.21 -3.84
N GLY A 330 -33.74 -20.24 -3.62
CA GLY A 330 -33.26 -21.14 -4.68
C GLY A 330 -31.92 -20.76 -5.30
N VAL A 331 -31.21 -19.75 -4.77
CA VAL A 331 -29.85 -19.42 -5.21
C VAL A 331 -28.90 -20.54 -4.79
N SER A 332 -28.19 -21.12 -5.76
CA SER A 332 -27.26 -22.23 -5.49
C SER A 332 -25.97 -21.74 -4.82
N ASP A 333 -25.29 -22.62 -4.09
CA ASP A 333 -23.99 -22.31 -3.48
C ASP A 333 -22.93 -21.91 -4.53
N ALA A 334 -23.03 -22.42 -5.76
CA ALA A 334 -22.13 -22.03 -6.85
C ALA A 334 -22.33 -20.56 -7.25
N VAL A 335 -23.58 -20.07 -7.29
CA VAL A 335 -23.88 -18.66 -7.58
C VAL A 335 -23.45 -17.77 -6.42
N LEU A 336 -23.69 -18.20 -5.18
CA LEU A 336 -23.23 -17.48 -3.97
C LEU A 336 -21.70 -17.36 -3.94
N GLN A 337 -20.98 -18.46 -4.20
CA GLN A 337 -19.53 -18.45 -4.26
C GLN A 337 -19.04 -17.55 -5.39
N THR A 338 -19.65 -17.63 -6.58
CA THR A 338 -19.30 -16.75 -7.71
C THR A 338 -19.51 -15.27 -7.36
N ALA A 339 -20.61 -14.93 -6.67
CA ALA A 339 -20.88 -13.58 -6.22
C ALA A 339 -19.83 -13.11 -5.19
N ALA A 340 -19.51 -13.94 -4.20
CA ALA A 340 -18.50 -13.65 -3.19
C ALA A 340 -17.11 -13.47 -3.82
N ASP A 341 -16.72 -14.36 -4.73
CA ASP A 341 -15.45 -14.28 -5.46
C ASP A 341 -15.37 -12.99 -6.28
N GLN A 342 -16.44 -12.59 -6.98
CA GLN A 342 -16.50 -11.32 -7.72
C GLN A 342 -16.54 -10.07 -6.83
N LEU A 343 -16.85 -10.22 -5.54
CA LEU A 343 -16.81 -9.14 -4.55
C LEU A 343 -15.52 -9.15 -3.73
N GLY A 344 -14.64 -10.13 -3.91
CA GLY A 344 -13.45 -10.32 -3.06
C GLY A 344 -13.81 -10.61 -1.60
N MET A 345 -14.93 -11.30 -1.38
CA MET A 345 -15.42 -11.74 -0.09
C MET A 345 -15.14 -13.23 0.13
N SER A 346 -14.99 -13.63 1.39
CA SER A 346 -15.00 -15.04 1.78
C SER A 346 -16.32 -15.35 2.47
N LEU A 347 -17.02 -16.38 2.00
CA LEU A 347 -18.11 -17.04 2.72
C LEU A 347 -17.50 -18.35 3.26
N THR A 348 -17.48 -18.58 4.58
CA THR A 348 -16.66 -19.68 5.13
C THR A 348 -17.29 -21.06 4.88
N PRO A 349 -16.50 -22.16 4.88
CA PRO A 349 -17.03 -23.52 4.70
C PRO A 349 -17.98 -24.02 5.80
N GLU A 350 -17.93 -23.44 7.01
CA GLU A 350 -18.93 -23.71 8.07
C GLU A 350 -20.30 -23.12 7.68
N ASP A 351 -20.30 -22.06 6.88
CA ASP A 351 -21.51 -21.49 6.24
C ASP A 351 -22.03 -22.35 5.07
N VAL A 352 -21.25 -23.37 4.66
CA VAL A 352 -21.49 -24.26 3.50
C VAL A 352 -21.83 -25.70 3.93
N ARG A 353 -21.70 -26.06 5.21
CA ARG A 353 -21.97 -27.43 5.69
C ARG A 353 -22.75 -27.44 6.99
N ASP A 354 -24.06 -27.28 6.89
CA ASP A 354 -24.97 -28.08 7.69
C ASP A 354 -26.33 -28.25 7.00
N GLY A 355 -26.61 -29.51 6.63
CA GLY A 355 -27.85 -29.96 6.03
C GLY A 355 -27.73 -31.43 5.60
N PRO A 356 -28.21 -32.40 6.40
CA PRO A 356 -28.17 -33.79 6.00
C PRO A 356 -29.20 -34.04 4.89
N ASN A 357 -28.75 -34.74 3.84
CA ASN A 357 -29.52 -35.56 2.91
C ASN A 357 -31.05 -35.40 2.94
N SER A 358 -31.58 -34.71 1.94
CA SER A 358 -32.65 -35.32 1.16
C SER A 358 -32.53 -34.92 -0.30
N MET A 359 -32.08 -35.86 -1.13
CA MET A 359 -32.42 -35.83 -2.55
C MET A 359 -33.95 -35.94 -2.64
N LYS A 360 -34.62 -34.80 -2.81
CA LYS A 360 -35.98 -34.75 -3.32
C LYS A 360 -35.99 -33.78 -4.48
N THR A 361 -36.13 -34.36 -5.67
CA THR A 361 -36.59 -33.75 -6.94
C THR A 361 -36.77 -32.24 -6.90
N PHE A 362 -35.74 -31.51 -7.31
CA PHE A 362 -35.88 -30.11 -7.67
C PHE A 362 -36.57 -30.04 -9.03
N LYS A 363 -37.85 -29.67 -8.98
CA LYS A 363 -38.53 -29.08 -10.13
C LYS A 363 -37.72 -27.83 -10.50
N GLN A 364 -37.25 -27.75 -11.73
CA GLN A 364 -36.55 -26.57 -12.26
C GLN A 364 -37.31 -25.30 -11.88
N ALA A 365 -36.68 -24.46 -11.05
CA ALA A 365 -36.93 -23.04 -11.00
C ALA A 365 -35.60 -22.40 -11.37
N VAL A 366 -35.48 -22.07 -12.64
CA VAL A 366 -34.44 -21.20 -13.19
C VAL A 366 -35.11 -19.82 -13.32
N ASP A 367 -34.36 -18.75 -13.04
CA ASP A 367 -34.65 -17.32 -13.31
C ASP A 367 -35.56 -16.51 -12.36
N THR A 368 -35.10 -16.16 -11.14
CA THR A 368 -35.70 -15.00 -10.42
C THR A 368 -34.69 -14.00 -9.85
N VAL A 369 -33.58 -14.44 -9.25
CA VAL A 369 -32.57 -13.56 -8.63
C VAL A 369 -31.32 -13.51 -9.53
N SER A 370 -30.97 -12.32 -10.01
CA SER A 370 -29.78 -12.12 -10.86
C SER A 370 -28.48 -12.15 -10.04
N LEU A 371 -27.34 -12.48 -10.66
CA LEU A 371 -26.04 -12.44 -9.98
C LEU A 371 -25.73 -11.05 -9.39
N GLU A 372 -26.06 -9.98 -10.10
CA GLU A 372 -25.90 -8.61 -9.56
C GLU A 372 -26.80 -8.37 -8.35
N GLU A 373 -28.04 -8.86 -8.36
CA GLU A 373 -28.92 -8.78 -7.20
C GLU A 373 -28.38 -9.57 -5.99
N VAL A 374 -27.77 -10.73 -6.22
CA VAL A 374 -27.05 -11.47 -5.16
C VAL A 374 -25.92 -10.61 -4.59
N LYS A 375 -25.08 -10.02 -5.44
CA LYS A 375 -23.96 -9.16 -5.02
C LYS A 375 -24.45 -7.94 -4.23
N ASP A 376 -25.50 -7.29 -4.72
CA ASP A 376 -26.14 -6.15 -4.05
C ASP A 376 -26.63 -6.54 -2.66
N ARG A 377 -27.32 -7.67 -2.53
CA ARG A 377 -27.82 -8.14 -1.23
C ARG A 377 -26.69 -8.44 -0.25
N LEU A 378 -25.62 -9.10 -0.70
CA LEU A 378 -24.45 -9.40 0.13
C LEU A 378 -23.72 -8.13 0.60
N LEU A 379 -23.56 -7.12 -0.26
CA LEU A 379 -22.93 -5.85 0.12
C LEU A 379 -23.84 -5.00 0.99
N PHE A 380 -25.07 -4.72 0.54
CA PHE A 380 -25.93 -3.73 1.19
C PHE A 380 -26.49 -4.20 2.53
N VAL A 381 -26.58 -5.52 2.81
CA VAL A 381 -26.94 -5.99 4.16
C VAL A 381 -25.86 -5.60 5.18
N GLN A 382 -24.58 -5.61 4.78
CA GLN A 382 -23.47 -5.17 5.61
C GLN A 382 -23.44 -3.65 5.75
N VAL A 383 -23.77 -2.91 4.68
CA VAL A 383 -23.96 -1.44 4.71
C VAL A 383 -25.04 -1.06 5.73
N SER A 384 -26.21 -1.69 5.65
CA SER A 384 -27.31 -1.46 6.59
C SER A 384 -26.91 -1.77 8.03
N THR A 385 -26.15 -2.85 8.24
CA THR A 385 -25.68 -3.24 9.57
C THR A 385 -24.71 -2.23 10.16
N ALA A 386 -23.71 -1.81 9.38
CA ALA A 386 -22.73 -0.81 9.80
C ALA A 386 -23.38 0.54 10.12
N ALA A 387 -24.29 1.00 9.27
CA ALA A 387 -24.97 2.27 9.47
C ALA A 387 -25.96 2.23 10.66
N THR A 388 -26.62 1.10 10.91
CA THR A 388 -27.45 0.90 12.11
C THR A 388 -26.59 0.91 13.37
N ALA A 389 -25.42 0.26 13.35
CA ALA A 389 -24.48 0.28 14.47
C ALA A 389 -23.97 1.70 14.76
N LEU A 390 -23.72 2.50 13.72
CA LEU A 390 -23.31 3.90 13.85
C LEU A 390 -24.43 4.75 14.47
N GLN A 391 -25.66 4.64 13.96
CA GLN A 391 -26.79 5.39 14.49
C GLN A 391 -27.16 4.99 15.93
N GLY A 392 -27.06 3.70 16.25
CA GLY A 392 -27.32 3.16 17.58
C GLY A 392 -26.19 3.41 18.59
N GLY A 393 -25.07 3.97 18.17
CA GLY A 393 -23.90 4.25 19.01
C GLY A 393 -23.07 3.02 19.40
N ALA A 394 -23.30 1.87 18.75
CA ALA A 394 -22.46 0.68 18.91
C ALA A 394 -21.05 0.92 18.34
N VAL A 395 -20.95 1.75 17.31
CA VAL A 395 -19.73 2.44 16.85
C VAL A 395 -20.02 3.95 16.85
N ALA A 396 -19.05 4.81 17.14
CA ALA A 396 -19.32 6.26 17.16
C ALA A 396 -18.92 7.00 15.89
N LEU A 397 -18.01 6.43 15.10
CA LEU A 397 -17.48 7.07 13.89
C LEU A 397 -17.65 6.14 12.69
N ALA A 398 -17.86 6.71 11.50
CA ALA A 398 -17.85 5.97 10.24
C ALA A 398 -16.53 5.19 10.06
N ALA A 399 -15.40 5.82 10.40
CA ALA A 399 -14.09 5.20 10.45
C ALA A 399 -14.03 3.93 11.31
N GLU A 400 -14.65 3.93 12.51
CA GLU A 400 -14.72 2.75 13.37
C GLU A 400 -15.54 1.63 12.71
N ALA A 401 -16.65 2.01 12.06
CA ALA A 401 -17.52 1.07 11.36
C ALA A 401 -16.77 0.38 10.20
N ASP A 402 -16.10 1.17 9.36
CA ASP A 402 -15.36 0.68 8.20
C ASP A 402 -14.19 -0.20 8.60
N TYR A 403 -13.33 0.30 9.50
CA TYR A 403 -12.19 -0.45 10.01
C TYR A 403 -12.61 -1.76 10.69
N GLY A 404 -13.66 -1.71 11.52
CA GLY A 404 -14.19 -2.89 12.21
C GLY A 404 -14.81 -3.91 11.25
N ALA A 405 -15.45 -3.48 10.17
CA ALA A 405 -16.02 -4.39 9.17
C ALA A 405 -14.94 -5.12 8.38
N VAL A 406 -13.93 -4.39 7.89
CA VAL A 406 -12.83 -4.96 7.12
C VAL A 406 -11.97 -5.91 7.98
N MET A 407 -11.59 -5.49 9.19
CA MET A 407 -10.72 -6.28 10.06
C MET A 407 -11.44 -7.32 10.93
N GLY A 408 -12.75 -7.14 11.15
CA GLY A 408 -13.54 -7.99 12.06
C GLY A 408 -14.15 -9.21 11.37
N TRP A 409 -14.89 -9.01 10.27
CA TRP A 409 -15.54 -10.10 9.55
C TRP A 409 -15.18 -10.18 8.06
N GLY A 410 -14.25 -9.34 7.59
CA GLY A 410 -13.69 -9.47 6.25
C GLY A 410 -14.51 -8.79 5.14
N PHE A 411 -15.10 -7.63 5.42
CA PHE A 411 -15.62 -6.77 4.34
C PHE A 411 -14.50 -6.48 3.32
N PRO A 412 -14.77 -6.44 2.00
CA PRO A 412 -13.73 -6.26 1.00
C PRO A 412 -12.89 -5.00 1.19
N VAL A 413 -11.60 -5.18 1.44
CA VAL A 413 -10.67 -4.07 1.74
C VAL A 413 -10.51 -3.09 0.58
N HIS A 414 -10.61 -3.57 -0.67
CA HIS A 414 -10.53 -2.74 -1.87
C HIS A 414 -11.76 -1.83 -2.07
N LEU A 415 -12.81 -2.01 -1.26
CA LEU A 415 -13.99 -1.14 -1.21
C LEU A 415 -13.98 -0.20 0.02
N GLY A 416 -12.93 -0.23 0.86
CA GLY A 416 -12.69 0.71 1.95
C GLY A 416 -13.58 0.53 3.19
N GLY A 417 -14.54 -0.39 3.16
CA GLY A 417 -15.51 -0.58 4.24
C GLY A 417 -16.94 -0.21 3.81
N PRO A 418 -17.97 -0.69 4.53
CA PRO A 418 -19.37 -0.52 4.14
C PRO A 418 -19.83 0.93 4.04
N ILE A 419 -19.40 1.81 4.95
CA ILE A 419 -19.79 3.23 4.95
C ILE A 419 -19.01 3.98 3.87
N TYR A 420 -17.71 3.74 3.74
CA TYR A 420 -16.90 4.30 2.65
C TYR A 420 -17.47 3.91 1.28
N PHE A 421 -17.70 2.62 1.04
CA PHE A 421 -18.29 2.10 -0.19
C PHE A 421 -19.61 2.80 -0.52
N ALA A 422 -20.50 2.92 0.46
CA ALA A 422 -21.79 3.55 0.25
C ALA A 422 -21.69 5.07 -0.03
N ARG A 423 -20.70 5.76 0.55
CA ARG A 423 -20.40 7.16 0.21
C ARG A 423 -19.84 7.31 -1.20
N HIS A 424 -18.92 6.44 -1.58
CA HIS A 424 -18.28 6.45 -2.89
C HIS A 424 -19.29 6.12 -4.01
N LEU A 425 -20.26 5.23 -3.76
CA LEU A 425 -21.35 4.93 -4.70
C LEU A 425 -22.23 6.16 -5.00
N GLY A 426 -22.31 7.11 -4.06
CA GLY A 426 -23.15 8.31 -4.17
C GLY A 426 -24.59 8.08 -3.73
N GLU A 427 -25.20 9.15 -3.20
CA GLU A 427 -26.53 9.09 -2.56
C GLU A 427 -27.65 8.64 -3.52
N GLU A 428 -27.62 9.07 -4.77
CA GLU A 428 -28.64 8.75 -5.77
C GLU A 428 -28.68 7.24 -6.06
N GLU A 429 -27.52 6.65 -6.38
CA GLU A 429 -27.43 5.23 -6.71
C GLU A 429 -27.65 4.35 -5.46
N LEU A 430 -27.19 4.81 -4.29
CA LEU A 430 -27.47 4.15 -3.01
C LEU A 430 -28.97 4.10 -2.72
N ARG A 431 -29.69 5.23 -2.85
CA ARG A 431 -31.16 5.30 -2.68
C ARG A 431 -31.88 4.35 -3.61
N LYS A 432 -31.46 4.33 -4.87
CA LYS A 432 -32.07 3.49 -5.92
C LYS A 432 -31.88 2.01 -5.63
N ARG A 433 -30.65 1.55 -5.41
CA ARG A 433 -30.33 0.12 -5.19
C ARG A 433 -30.87 -0.37 -3.86
N MET A 434 -30.60 0.33 -2.76
CA MET A 434 -31.12 -0.08 -1.45
C MET A 434 -32.64 0.04 -1.36
N GLY A 435 -33.25 1.06 -1.98
CA GLY A 435 -34.70 1.20 -2.02
C GLY A 435 -35.40 0.07 -2.76
N ALA A 436 -34.82 -0.42 -3.86
CA ALA A 436 -35.32 -1.60 -4.57
C ALA A 436 -35.22 -2.87 -3.72
N LEU A 437 -34.12 -3.05 -2.98
CA LEU A 437 -33.96 -4.16 -2.06
C LEU A 437 -34.92 -4.07 -0.86
N GLU A 438 -35.10 -2.88 -0.28
CA GLU A 438 -36.05 -2.64 0.81
C GLU A 438 -37.49 -2.92 0.38
N TYR A 439 -37.87 -2.51 -0.83
CA TYR A 439 -39.19 -2.81 -1.39
C TYR A 439 -39.42 -4.32 -1.57
N SER A 440 -38.42 -5.02 -2.09
CA SER A 440 -38.55 -6.44 -2.46
C SER A 440 -38.37 -7.40 -1.29
N TYR A 441 -37.53 -7.03 -0.32
CA TYR A 441 -37.06 -7.92 0.74
C TYR A 441 -37.29 -7.36 2.16
N GLY A 442 -37.78 -6.13 2.26
CA GLY A 442 -38.18 -5.53 3.52
C GLY A 442 -37.03 -4.86 4.28
N PRO A 443 -37.23 -4.60 5.58
CA PRO A 443 -36.48 -3.60 6.33
C PRO A 443 -35.02 -3.98 6.62
N ARG A 444 -34.53 -5.17 6.32
CA ARG A 444 -33.09 -5.45 6.55
C ARG A 444 -32.17 -4.61 5.64
N PHE A 445 -32.72 -4.00 4.60
CA PHE A 445 -32.04 -3.04 3.73
C PHE A 445 -32.46 -1.58 4.00
N VAL A 446 -33.03 -1.25 5.18
CA VAL A 446 -33.70 0.07 5.42
C VAL A 446 -32.85 1.22 4.88
N SER A 447 -33.41 1.99 3.96
CA SER A 447 -32.72 3.10 3.30
C SER A 447 -32.67 4.37 4.18
N SER A 448 -33.71 4.70 4.94
CA SER A 448 -33.84 6.04 5.55
C SER A 448 -32.83 6.38 6.66
N PRO A 449 -32.52 5.51 7.65
CA PRO A 449 -31.53 5.80 8.69
C PRO A 449 -30.10 5.64 8.17
N VAL A 450 -29.90 4.73 7.21
CA VAL A 450 -28.64 4.45 6.54
C VAL A 450 -28.19 5.65 5.70
N ILE A 451 -29.08 6.20 4.87
CA ILE A 451 -28.78 7.39 4.08
C ILE A 451 -28.52 8.60 4.97
N SER A 452 -29.27 8.80 6.06
CA SER A 452 -29.02 9.90 6.99
C SER A 452 -27.64 9.80 7.66
N ALA A 453 -27.23 8.61 8.10
CA ALA A 453 -25.93 8.38 8.72
C ALA A 453 -24.75 8.49 7.73
N ILE A 454 -24.99 8.17 6.46
CA ILE A 454 -24.00 8.24 5.37
C ILE A 454 -23.84 9.68 4.85
N THR A 455 -24.94 10.44 4.77
CA THR A 455 -25.00 11.82 4.23
C THR A 455 -24.73 12.90 5.27
N ASP A 456 -24.76 12.58 6.57
CA ASP A 456 -24.36 13.53 7.61
C ASP A 456 -22.88 13.87 7.43
N LYS A 457 -22.63 15.10 6.93
CA LYS A 457 -21.32 15.66 6.55
C LYS A 457 -20.38 15.90 7.75
N ALA A 458 -20.55 15.20 8.85
CA ALA A 458 -19.64 15.23 9.97
C ALA A 458 -18.40 14.37 9.63
N LYS A 459 -17.59 14.93 8.71
CA LYS A 459 -16.21 14.63 8.26
C LYS A 459 -15.75 13.15 8.14
N PRO A 460 -14.85 12.86 7.18
CA PRO A 460 -14.03 11.64 7.27
C PRO A 460 -13.34 11.53 8.64
#